data_AF-Q5YVL9-F1
#
_entry.id   AF-Q5YVL9-F1
#
_cell.length_a   1.000
_cell.length_b   1.000
_cell.length_c   1.000
_cell.angle_alpha   90.00
_cell.angle_beta   90.00
_cell.angle_gamma   90.00
#
_symmetry.space_group_name_H-M   'P 1'
#
loop_
_entity.id
_entity.type
_entity.pdbx_description
1 polymer ?
#
loop_
_entity_poly.entity_id
_entity_poly.type
_entity_poly.pdbx_seq_one_letter_code
_entity_poly.pdbx_strand_id
1 'polypeptide(L)'
;MPGRALRILAAPLVCAAVSVSACGDLSGPAPTTHHSTSTPVPASHPSSTAAAAPSTSPAPAPTSTSSPTAAPATPRPAPPSPAQQPPPPPAVAPPLPAAPGPSCHPSYDPCVPITSDVDCSGGSGNGPAYTGRVRVVGPDEYDLDRDNDGIGCESG
;
A
#
# COMPACT_ATOMS: atom_id res chain seq x y z
N MET A 1 -45.40 14.98 24.15
CA MET A 1 -45.48 15.31 25.60
C MET A 1 -46.75 14.68 26.12
N PRO A 2 -46.79 13.79 27.14
CA PRO A 2 -45.83 13.45 28.20
C PRO A 2 -45.13 12.10 27.93
N GLY A 3 -44.20 11.53 28.70
CA GLY A 3 -43.61 11.83 30.01
C GLY A 3 -42.89 10.55 30.47
N ARG A 4 -41.66 10.70 30.96
CA ARG A 4 -40.65 9.68 31.27
C ARG A 4 -41.09 8.62 32.30
N ALA A 5 -40.51 7.42 32.23
CA ALA A 5 -40.05 6.67 33.41
C ALA A 5 -39.01 5.60 33.03
N LEU A 6 -37.75 6.02 32.92
CA LEU A 6 -36.57 5.16 32.89
C LEU A 6 -36.44 4.49 34.27
N ARG A 7 -36.74 3.19 34.37
CA ARG A 7 -36.47 2.39 35.57
C ARG A 7 -35.05 1.85 35.50
N ILE A 8 -34.11 2.64 36.02
CA ILE A 8 -32.75 2.19 36.33
C ILE A 8 -32.87 1.24 37.53
N LEU A 9 -32.78 -0.06 37.28
CA LEU A 9 -32.58 -1.05 38.35
C LEU A 9 -31.13 -0.95 38.79
N ALA A 10 -30.90 -0.19 39.86
CA ALA A 10 -29.63 -0.13 40.57
C ALA A 10 -29.30 -1.52 41.14
N ALA A 11 -28.30 -2.19 40.59
CA ALA A 11 -27.71 -3.37 41.21
C ALA A 11 -26.78 -2.91 42.36
N PRO A 12 -26.86 -3.52 43.56
CA PRO A 12 -25.96 -3.19 44.64
C PRO A 12 -24.56 -3.67 44.29
N LEU A 13 -23.66 -2.70 44.22
CA LEU A 13 -22.22 -2.85 44.23
C LEU A 13 -21.81 -3.58 45.52
N VAL A 14 -21.57 -4.88 45.41
CA VAL A 14 -20.99 -5.68 46.50
C VAL A 14 -19.49 -5.42 46.50
N CYS A 15 -19.06 -4.47 47.35
CA CYS A 15 -17.67 -4.34 47.76
C CYS A 15 -17.28 -5.54 48.62
N ALA A 16 -16.76 -6.59 48.00
CA ALA A 16 -16.01 -7.60 48.73
C ALA A 16 -14.55 -7.11 48.85
N ALA A 17 -14.26 -6.46 49.98
CA ALA A 17 -12.90 -6.29 50.46
C ALA A 17 -12.39 -7.66 50.94
N VAL A 18 -11.29 -8.16 50.36
CA VAL A 18 -10.50 -9.23 50.97
C VAL A 18 -9.02 -8.86 50.93
N SER A 19 -8.58 -8.41 52.11
CA SER A 19 -7.34 -8.70 52.81
C SER A 19 -6.02 -8.78 52.04
N VAL A 20 -5.17 -7.80 52.37
CA VAL A 20 -3.70 -7.88 52.41
C VAL A 20 -3.25 -9.07 53.26
N SER A 21 -2.38 -9.93 52.73
CA SER A 21 -1.39 -10.65 53.55
C SER A 21 -0.26 -11.29 52.74
N ALA A 22 0.93 -11.06 53.31
CA ALA A 22 2.15 -11.85 53.22
C ALA A 22 3.09 -11.68 52.02
N CYS A 23 4.23 -11.08 52.35
CA CYS A 23 5.56 -11.26 51.78
C CYS A 23 6.12 -12.68 52.04
N GLY A 24 6.93 -13.17 51.10
CA GLY A 24 7.57 -14.50 51.06
C GLY A 24 7.04 -15.28 49.85
N ASP A 25 7.84 -15.74 48.87
CA ASP A 25 9.10 -16.45 48.99
C ASP A 25 10.10 -16.12 47.86
N LEU A 26 11.36 -15.94 48.27
CA LEU A 26 12.55 -15.96 47.43
C LEU A 26 12.92 -17.42 47.17
N SER A 27 12.65 -17.97 45.98
CA SER A 27 13.32 -19.19 45.49
C SER A 27 13.12 -19.49 43.99
N GLY A 28 14.14 -19.12 43.20
CA GLY A 28 14.65 -19.90 42.06
C GLY A 28 14.25 -19.50 40.63
N PRO A 29 14.97 -19.97 39.59
CA PRO A 29 16.41 -20.17 39.42
C PRO A 29 17.03 -19.17 38.41
N ALA A 30 18.36 -19.25 38.25
CA ALA A 30 19.25 -18.34 37.54
C ALA A 30 18.80 -17.84 36.14
N PRO A 31 19.21 -16.62 35.72
CA PRO A 31 19.05 -16.19 34.35
C PRO A 31 19.93 -17.05 33.43
N THR A 32 19.32 -17.82 32.54
CA THR A 32 20.01 -18.32 31.36
C THR A 32 20.23 -17.15 30.41
N THR A 33 21.38 -16.51 30.59
CA THR A 33 21.93 -15.53 29.65
C THR A 33 22.20 -16.24 28.33
N HIS A 34 21.30 -16.14 27.36
CA HIS A 34 21.61 -16.49 25.98
C HIS A 34 22.53 -15.40 25.41
N HIS A 35 23.83 -15.57 25.64
CA HIS A 35 24.87 -14.85 24.92
C HIS A 35 24.81 -15.24 23.44
N SER A 36 24.12 -14.43 22.63
CA SER A 36 24.37 -14.42 21.18
C SER A 36 25.68 -13.68 20.95
N THR A 37 26.77 -14.42 20.96
CA THR A 37 28.06 -13.97 20.42
C THR A 37 27.93 -13.86 18.92
N SER A 38 27.53 -12.68 18.42
CA SER A 38 27.62 -12.36 17.00
C SER A 38 29.07 -11.96 16.69
N THR A 39 29.76 -12.82 15.96
CA THR A 39 31.13 -12.62 15.49
C THR A 39 31.16 -11.42 14.53
N PRO A 40 32.03 -10.41 14.72
CA PRO A 40 32.23 -9.39 13.71
C PRO A 40 32.95 -10.01 12.51
N VAL A 41 32.29 -10.04 11.36
CA VAL A 41 32.95 -10.31 10.08
C VAL A 41 33.91 -9.17 9.76
N PRO A 42 35.21 -9.43 9.48
CA PRO A 42 36.13 -8.38 9.10
C PRO A 42 35.80 -7.86 7.69
N ALA A 43 35.65 -6.53 7.60
CA ALA A 43 35.65 -5.81 6.34
C ALA A 43 37.00 -6.00 5.62
N SER A 44 36.96 -6.29 4.33
CA SER A 44 38.10 -6.18 3.42
C SER A 44 37.60 -5.71 2.06
N HIS A 45 37.80 -4.42 1.79
CA HIS A 45 37.70 -3.83 0.44
C HIS A 45 38.93 -4.24 -0.41
N PRO A 46 38.88 -4.12 -1.75
CA PRO A 46 39.32 -2.85 -2.37
C PRO A 46 38.55 -2.41 -3.62
N SER A 47 38.68 -1.10 -3.87
CA SER A 47 38.25 -0.33 -5.04
C SER A 47 38.87 -0.74 -6.38
N SER A 48 38.10 -0.62 -7.47
CA SER A 48 38.55 -0.09 -8.79
C SER A 48 37.41 -0.18 -9.82
N THR A 49 37.22 0.66 -10.83
CA THR A 49 37.64 2.02 -11.24
C THR A 49 36.89 2.29 -12.56
N ALA A 50 36.19 3.43 -12.69
CA ALA A 50 35.85 4.22 -13.90
C ALA A 50 35.20 3.51 -15.13
N ALA A 51 34.50 4.12 -16.10
CA ALA A 51 34.32 5.51 -16.53
C ALA A 51 33.11 5.60 -17.50
N ALA A 52 32.75 6.84 -17.84
CA ALA A 52 32.07 7.33 -19.05
C ALA A 52 30.57 7.70 -18.97
N ALA A 53 30.34 9.01 -18.82
CA ALA A 53 29.22 9.77 -19.38
C ALA A 53 29.69 10.47 -20.69
N PRO A 54 28.93 11.37 -21.35
CA PRO A 54 27.49 11.47 -21.63
C PRO A 54 27.25 11.52 -23.17
N SER A 55 25.99 11.56 -23.64
CA SER A 55 25.70 11.99 -25.02
C SER A 55 24.36 12.72 -25.12
N THR A 56 24.44 14.05 -25.09
CA THR A 56 23.45 15.00 -25.59
C THR A 56 23.61 15.10 -27.12
N SER A 57 22.51 14.97 -27.87
CA SER A 57 22.49 15.16 -29.33
C SER A 57 21.60 16.36 -29.68
N PRO A 58 21.99 17.23 -30.63
CA PRO A 58 21.48 18.59 -30.74
C PRO A 58 20.26 18.72 -31.66
N ALA A 59 19.44 19.73 -31.37
CA ALA A 59 18.37 20.22 -32.25
C ALA A 59 18.95 20.91 -33.50
N PRO A 60 18.44 20.63 -34.71
CA PRO A 60 18.77 21.43 -35.89
C PRO A 60 17.92 22.72 -35.95
N ALA A 61 18.61 23.83 -36.20
CA ALA A 61 18.10 25.18 -36.42
C ALA A 61 17.65 25.39 -37.89
N PRO A 62 16.98 26.52 -38.23
CA PRO A 62 16.05 26.62 -39.35
C PRO A 62 16.71 26.99 -40.68
N THR A 63 16.17 26.47 -41.78
CA THR A 63 16.46 26.96 -43.14
C THR A 63 15.31 27.82 -43.65
N SER A 64 15.55 29.12 -43.70
CA SER A 64 14.77 30.10 -44.45
C SER A 64 15.19 30.05 -45.93
N THR A 65 14.27 29.91 -46.88
CA THR A 65 14.53 30.24 -48.30
C THR A 65 13.23 30.60 -49.04
N SER A 66 13.11 31.91 -49.24
CA SER A 66 12.68 32.63 -50.47
C SER A 66 11.30 32.38 -51.09
N SER A 67 10.45 33.38 -50.91
CA SER A 67 9.26 33.69 -51.72
C SER A 67 9.63 34.17 -53.13
N PRO A 68 8.95 33.71 -54.20
CA PRO A 68 8.90 34.43 -55.46
C PRO A 68 7.62 35.26 -55.59
N THR A 69 7.82 36.53 -55.90
CA THR A 69 6.84 37.48 -56.41
C THR A 69 6.18 36.97 -57.70
N ALA A 70 4.84 36.93 -57.75
CA ALA A 70 4.09 36.83 -59.00
C ALA A 70 2.73 37.57 -58.92
N ALA A 71 2.64 38.62 -59.73
CA ALA A 71 1.51 39.30 -60.40
C ALA A 71 0.04 39.19 -59.88
N PRO A 72 -0.76 40.27 -60.05
CA PRO A 72 -2.17 40.30 -59.65
C PRO A 72 -3.02 39.43 -60.58
N ALA A 73 -3.45 38.28 -60.08
CA ALA A 73 -4.53 37.51 -60.68
C ALA A 73 -5.88 38.12 -60.30
N THR A 74 -6.71 38.41 -61.29
CA THR A 74 -8.14 38.71 -61.13
C THR A 74 -8.82 37.70 -60.18
N PRO A 75 -9.71 38.11 -59.25
CA PRO A 75 -10.33 37.18 -58.32
C PRO A 75 -11.13 36.11 -59.06
N ARG A 76 -10.57 34.90 -59.13
CA ARG A 76 -11.33 33.70 -59.48
C ARG A 76 -12.38 33.49 -58.37
N PRO A 77 -13.62 33.13 -58.69
CA PRO A 77 -14.59 32.73 -57.69
C PRO A 77 -13.97 31.71 -56.74
N ALA A 78 -14.00 31.99 -55.44
CA ALA A 78 -13.42 31.09 -54.44
C ALA A 78 -14.07 29.71 -54.59
N PRO A 79 -13.29 28.61 -54.60
CA PRO A 79 -13.87 27.30 -54.49
C PRO A 79 -14.72 27.25 -53.20
N PRO A 80 -15.82 26.48 -53.17
CA PRO A 80 -16.60 26.34 -51.96
C PRO A 80 -15.67 25.93 -50.81
N SER A 81 -15.77 26.66 -49.70
CA SER A 81 -15.02 26.37 -48.48
C SER A 81 -15.14 24.89 -48.17
N PRO A 82 -14.04 24.15 -47.93
CA PRO A 82 -14.13 22.76 -47.51
C PRO A 82 -15.11 22.70 -46.36
N ALA A 83 -16.19 21.94 -46.52
CA ALA A 83 -17.10 21.68 -45.42
C ALA A 83 -16.24 21.22 -44.24
N GLN A 84 -16.35 21.91 -43.10
CA GLN A 84 -15.58 21.60 -41.91
C GLN A 84 -15.83 20.13 -41.59
N GLN A 85 -14.85 19.30 -41.91
CA GLN A 85 -14.90 17.90 -41.55
C GLN A 85 -14.91 17.89 -40.01
N PRO A 86 -15.88 17.21 -39.37
CA PRO A 86 -15.90 17.12 -37.92
C PRO A 86 -14.52 16.66 -37.44
N PRO A 87 -14.01 17.18 -36.30
CA PRO A 87 -12.73 16.77 -35.79
C PRO A 87 -12.70 15.24 -35.69
N PRO A 88 -11.58 14.60 -36.06
CA PRO A 88 -11.46 13.16 -35.91
C PRO A 88 -11.81 12.79 -34.47
N PRO A 89 -12.49 11.64 -34.25
CA PRO A 89 -12.73 11.16 -32.89
C PRO A 89 -11.39 11.15 -32.14
N PRO A 90 -11.38 11.46 -30.82
CA PRO A 90 -10.15 11.43 -30.04
C PRO A 90 -9.49 10.07 -30.26
N ALA A 91 -8.23 10.09 -30.66
CA ALA A 91 -7.44 8.87 -30.76
C ALA A 91 -7.53 8.15 -29.41
N VAL A 92 -7.90 6.87 -29.44
CA VAL A 92 -7.93 6.04 -28.24
C VAL A 92 -6.50 6.01 -27.71
N ALA A 93 -6.26 6.65 -26.57
CA ALA A 93 -4.96 6.57 -25.92
C ALA A 93 -4.63 5.09 -25.66
N PRO A 94 -3.38 4.64 -25.86
CA PRO A 94 -3.00 3.29 -25.47
C PRO A 94 -3.35 3.09 -23.98
N PRO A 95 -3.88 1.92 -23.59
CA PRO A 95 -4.18 1.65 -22.20
C PRO A 95 -2.90 1.88 -21.38
N LEU A 96 -3.03 2.61 -20.27
CA LEU A 96 -1.94 2.71 -19.30
C LEU A 96 -1.52 1.28 -18.91
N PRO A 97 -0.22 1.03 -18.68
CA PRO A 97 0.22 -0.21 -18.08
C PRO A 97 -0.63 -0.49 -16.83
N ALA A 98 -1.19 -1.69 -16.73
CA ALA A 98 -1.90 -2.10 -15.52
C ALA A 98 -0.95 -1.93 -14.33
N ALA A 99 -1.42 -1.31 -13.25
CA ALA A 99 -0.65 -1.24 -12.02
C ALA A 99 -0.24 -2.68 -11.63
N PRO A 100 1.00 -2.90 -11.14
CA PRO A 100 1.38 -4.19 -10.60
C PRO A 100 0.30 -4.68 -9.64
N GLY A 101 -0.17 -5.92 -9.84
CA GLY A 101 -1.14 -6.53 -8.93
C GLY A 101 -0.61 -6.54 -7.49
N PRO A 102 -1.48 -6.57 -6.48
CA PRO A 102 -1.03 -6.62 -5.10
C PRO A 102 -0.15 -7.86 -4.90
N SER A 103 1.06 -7.64 -4.39
CA SER A 103 1.92 -8.73 -3.94
C SER A 103 1.24 -9.44 -2.77
N CYS A 104 1.20 -10.77 -2.81
CA CYS A 104 0.64 -11.60 -1.75
C CYS A 104 1.67 -11.83 -0.66
N HIS A 105 1.26 -11.75 0.59
CA HIS A 105 2.10 -12.07 1.72
C HIS A 105 2.31 -13.59 1.80
N PRO A 106 3.56 -14.08 1.88
CA PRO A 106 3.87 -15.51 1.77
C PRO A 106 3.44 -16.33 2.99
N SER A 107 3.18 -15.68 4.14
CA SER A 107 2.75 -16.36 5.37
C SER A 107 1.25 -16.70 5.40
N TYR A 108 0.50 -16.38 4.35
CA TYR A 108 -0.96 -16.54 4.34
C TYR A 108 -1.47 -17.23 3.07
N ASP A 109 -2.47 -18.10 3.25
CA ASP A 109 -3.19 -18.79 2.17
C ASP A 109 -4.71 -18.79 2.43
N PRO A 110 -5.56 -18.21 1.58
CA PRO A 110 -5.27 -17.63 0.26
C PRO A 110 -4.52 -16.28 0.35
N CYS A 111 -4.19 -15.71 -0.82
CA CYS A 111 -3.46 -14.44 -0.95
C CYS A 111 -4.03 -13.33 -0.05
N VAL A 112 -3.20 -12.87 0.88
CA VAL A 112 -3.43 -11.65 1.67
C VAL A 112 -2.56 -10.53 1.08
N PRO A 113 -3.11 -9.34 0.76
CA PRO A 113 -2.35 -8.25 0.19
C PRO A 113 -1.30 -7.72 1.17
N ILE A 114 -0.11 -7.37 0.65
CA ILE A 114 0.93 -6.74 1.46
C ILE A 114 0.59 -5.25 1.65
N THR A 115 0.10 -4.90 2.83
CA THR A 115 -0.22 -3.54 3.27
C THR A 115 0.22 -3.32 4.72
N SER A 116 -0.02 -2.14 5.28
CA SER A 116 0.32 -1.81 6.67
C SER A 116 -0.49 -2.60 7.70
N ASP A 117 -1.72 -2.97 7.36
CA ASP A 117 -2.66 -3.64 8.24
C ASP A 117 -3.75 -4.33 7.42
N VAL A 118 -4.13 -5.54 7.82
CA VAL A 118 -5.21 -6.31 7.21
C VAL A 118 -6.09 -6.83 8.32
N ASP A 119 -7.39 -6.56 8.23
CA ASP A 119 -8.35 -6.96 9.24
C ASP A 119 -9.24 -8.12 8.77
N CYS A 120 -9.84 -8.83 9.73
CA CYS A 120 -10.87 -9.81 9.42
C CYS A 120 -12.17 -9.12 8.96
N SER A 121 -12.73 -9.62 7.85
CA SER A 121 -14.02 -9.20 7.32
C SER A 121 -15.12 -9.52 8.34
N GLY A 122 -15.91 -8.52 8.72
CA GLY A 122 -16.95 -8.66 9.75
C GLY A 122 -16.50 -8.30 11.16
N GLY A 123 -15.20 -8.06 11.38
CA GLY A 123 -14.67 -7.57 12.65
C GLY A 123 -14.82 -6.06 12.86
N SER A 124 -14.35 -5.57 14.01
CA SER A 124 -14.29 -4.14 14.38
C SER A 124 -13.04 -3.41 13.83
N GLY A 125 -12.33 -4.06 12.90
CA GLY A 125 -11.13 -3.53 12.27
C GLY A 125 -11.35 -2.20 11.58
N ASN A 126 -10.28 -1.41 11.41
CA ASN A 126 -10.29 -0.14 10.68
C ASN A 126 -9.18 -0.07 9.63
N GLY A 127 -8.58 -1.21 9.33
CA GLY A 127 -7.47 -1.37 8.42
C GLY A 127 -7.83 -0.97 6.98
N PRO A 128 -6.81 -0.66 6.17
CA PRO A 128 -6.98 -0.31 4.77
C PRO A 128 -7.43 -1.51 3.90
N ALA A 129 -7.30 -2.74 4.40
CA ALA A 129 -7.70 -3.96 3.71
C ALA A 129 -8.36 -4.95 4.67
N TYR A 130 -9.22 -5.81 4.11
CA TYR A 130 -9.91 -6.86 4.85
C TYR A 130 -9.80 -8.20 4.12
N THR A 131 -9.74 -9.29 4.88
CA THR A 131 -9.72 -10.66 4.35
C THR A 131 -10.78 -11.54 5.01
N GLY A 132 -11.16 -12.65 4.37
CA GLY A 132 -11.97 -13.69 4.98
C GLY A 132 -11.10 -14.71 5.70
N ARG A 133 -11.67 -15.90 5.94
CA ARG A 133 -10.92 -17.02 6.52
C ARG A 133 -9.62 -17.27 5.76
N VAL A 134 -8.52 -17.30 6.49
CA VAL A 134 -7.16 -17.45 5.98
C VAL A 134 -6.44 -18.52 6.77
N ARG A 135 -5.50 -19.21 6.14
CA ARG A 135 -4.58 -20.12 6.81
C ARG A 135 -3.25 -19.40 6.99
N VAL A 136 -2.76 -19.38 8.21
CA VAL A 136 -1.44 -18.83 8.55
C VAL A 136 -0.41 -19.95 8.44
N VAL A 137 0.52 -19.80 7.50
CA VAL A 137 1.58 -20.78 7.20
C VAL A 137 2.96 -20.33 7.66
N GLY A 138 3.09 -19.06 8.05
CA GLY A 138 4.33 -18.46 8.54
C GLY A 138 4.06 -17.52 9.72
N PRO A 139 4.90 -16.49 9.94
CA PRO A 139 4.62 -15.46 10.94
C PRO A 139 3.28 -14.76 10.68
N ASP A 140 2.53 -14.50 11.75
CA ASP A 140 1.30 -13.73 11.71
C ASP A 140 1.59 -12.23 11.88
N GLU A 141 2.01 -11.57 10.80
CA GLU A 141 2.36 -10.14 10.78
C GLU A 141 1.15 -9.21 10.95
N TYR A 142 -0.05 -9.70 10.64
CA TYR A 142 -1.31 -8.95 10.67
C TYR A 142 -2.21 -9.33 11.85
N ASP A 143 -1.72 -10.16 12.78
CA ASP A 143 -2.46 -10.64 13.95
C ASP A 143 -3.87 -11.17 13.58
N LEU A 144 -3.97 -11.92 12.48
CA LEU A 144 -5.22 -12.50 11.96
C LEU A 144 -5.62 -13.78 12.68
N ASP A 145 -4.65 -14.48 13.28
CA ASP A 145 -4.76 -15.74 14.03
C ASP A 145 -4.30 -15.50 15.48
N ARG A 146 -5.20 -14.89 16.27
CA ARG A 146 -4.88 -14.43 17.64
C ARG A 146 -4.67 -15.58 18.62
N ASP A 147 -5.30 -16.72 18.38
CA ASP A 147 -5.16 -17.94 19.17
C ASP A 147 -4.05 -18.87 18.68
N ASN A 148 -3.40 -18.54 17.55
CA ASN A 148 -2.26 -19.24 16.97
C ASN A 148 -2.57 -20.71 16.63
N ASP A 149 -3.77 -20.99 16.14
CA ASP A 149 -4.20 -22.34 15.75
C ASP A 149 -3.86 -22.68 14.27
N GLY A 150 -3.32 -21.69 13.53
CA GLY A 150 -2.96 -21.75 12.13
C GLY A 150 -4.08 -21.31 11.18
N ILE A 151 -5.23 -20.91 11.71
CA ILE A 151 -6.37 -20.37 10.98
C ILE A 151 -6.62 -18.96 11.51
N GLY A 152 -6.76 -18.00 10.60
CA GLY A 152 -7.20 -16.65 10.92
C GLY A 152 -8.61 -16.39 10.41
N CYS A 153 -9.29 -15.46 11.08
CA CYS A 153 -10.64 -15.01 10.73
C CYS A 153 -11.69 -16.14 10.67
N GLU A 154 -11.63 -17.08 11.61
CA GLU A 154 -12.61 -18.17 11.80
C GLU A 154 -13.96 -17.70 12.32
N SER A 155 -14.01 -16.53 12.96
CA SER A 155 -15.24 -15.98 13.55
C SER A 155 -15.55 -14.60 12.98
N GLY A 156 -16.47 -14.54 12.02
CA GLY A 156 -17.15 -13.31 11.58
C GLY A 156 -18.37 -13.01 12.43
#